data_AF-A0A2S6CTM8-F1
#
_entry.id   AF-A0A2S6CTM8-F1
#
_cell.length_a   1.000
_cell.length_b   1.000
_cell.length_c   1.000
_cell.angle_alpha   90.00
_cell.angle_beta   90.00
_cell.angle_gamma   90.00
#
_symmetry.space_group_name_H-M   'P 1'
#
loop_
_entity.id
_entity.type
_entity.pdbx_description
1 polymer ?
#
loop_
_entity_poly.entity_id
_entity_poly.type
_entity_poly.pdbx_seq_one_letter_code
_entity_poly.pdbx_strand_id
1 'polypeptide(L)'
;METPKPSVSLIRAKSYEQEALKESLETLLEPLGGMAAFVKPGDRVLLKPNLLTGSRPTKECTTRPELIRAVAEMVIAVGGNPFLGDSPAFGSAKGVAIANGLLPILEELNIPIVEFHGKRYQTVNDNFNHLLLSKEVMDADVIINLPKVKSHMQLTLTLGVKNLFGCVPGKMKAWWHMEAGKDANRFGEMLVETAKTINPDLTILDGIIGHEGNGPSGGEPRNLEVLAASTNVFALDRAMLEVLKVAPAQVPTVAVSQRLGICPELSEINFPNLSPDLLQIPDWQLPETLMPIDFAMPRVIKSTFRHLYIRFIKEPMSAYIR
;
A
#
# COMPACT_ATOMS: atom_id res chain seq x y z
N MET A 1 -2.38 15.44 28.31
CA MET A 1 -2.65 13.99 28.12
C MET A 1 -1.63 13.52 27.10
N GLU A 2 -0.75 12.60 27.45
CA GLU A 2 0.17 12.00 26.47
C GLU A 2 -0.67 11.32 25.39
N THR A 3 -0.39 11.62 24.13
CA THR A 3 -0.96 10.87 23.01
C THR A 3 -0.55 9.40 23.17
N PRO A 4 -1.49 8.45 23.14
CA PRO A 4 -1.16 7.04 23.32
C PRO A 4 -0.17 6.60 22.24
N LYS A 5 0.85 5.85 22.66
CA LYS A 5 1.87 5.29 21.77
C LYS A 5 1.21 4.45 20.67
N PRO A 6 1.61 4.59 19.39
CA PRO A 6 1.11 3.74 18.33
C PRO A 6 1.46 2.27 18.61
N SER A 7 0.55 1.36 18.31
CA SER A 7 0.77 -0.07 18.47
C SER A 7 0.94 -0.76 17.12
N VAL A 8 1.91 -1.67 17.01
CA VAL A 8 2.12 -2.52 15.84
C VAL A 8 2.10 -3.97 16.30
N SER A 9 1.06 -4.69 15.92
CA SER A 9 0.95 -6.13 16.17
C SER A 9 1.76 -6.89 15.12
N LEU A 10 2.69 -7.73 15.54
CA LEU A 10 3.49 -8.58 14.66
C LEU A 10 3.37 -10.04 15.11
N ILE A 11 3.19 -10.95 14.16
CA ILE A 11 3.16 -12.39 14.43
C ILE A 11 3.94 -13.17 13.39
N ARG A 12 4.31 -14.41 13.73
CA ARG A 12 4.71 -15.41 12.75
C ARG A 12 3.46 -16.01 12.10
N ALA A 13 3.42 -16.06 10.78
CA ALA A 13 2.36 -16.72 10.02
C ALA A 13 3.00 -17.47 8.84
N LYS A 14 2.73 -18.77 8.75
CA LYS A 14 3.49 -19.68 7.85
C LYS A 14 2.67 -20.23 6.69
N SER A 15 1.38 -19.93 6.66
CA SER A 15 0.44 -20.57 5.74
C SER A 15 -0.60 -19.58 5.24
N TYR A 16 -1.02 -19.78 4.00
CA TYR A 16 -2.20 -19.16 3.41
C TYR A 16 -3.40 -20.13 3.37
N GLU A 17 -3.27 -21.32 3.97
CA GLU A 17 -4.41 -22.21 4.19
C GLU A 17 -5.47 -21.48 5.03
N GLN A 18 -6.73 -21.65 4.64
CA GLN A 18 -7.84 -20.80 5.06
C GLN A 18 -8.02 -20.75 6.58
N GLU A 19 -8.08 -21.90 7.25
CA GLU A 19 -8.31 -21.94 8.70
C GLU A 19 -7.09 -21.42 9.47
N ALA A 20 -5.88 -21.87 9.10
CA ALA A 20 -4.65 -21.39 9.74
C ALA A 20 -4.43 -19.87 9.54
N LEU A 21 -4.78 -19.33 8.37
CA LEU A 21 -4.67 -17.90 8.09
C LEU A 21 -5.69 -17.09 8.89
N LYS A 22 -6.92 -17.60 9.02
CA LYS A 22 -7.96 -16.97 9.83
C LYS A 22 -7.55 -16.88 11.30
N GLU A 23 -7.07 -17.98 11.89
CA GLU A 23 -6.55 -18.00 13.27
C GLU A 23 -5.38 -17.01 13.45
N SER A 24 -4.50 -16.93 12.44
CA SER A 24 -3.38 -15.97 12.44
C SER A 24 -3.89 -14.52 12.41
N LEU A 25 -4.90 -14.21 11.59
CA LEU A 25 -5.49 -12.86 11.52
C LEU A 25 -6.26 -12.49 12.79
N GLU A 26 -6.95 -13.44 13.41
CA GLU A 26 -7.60 -13.24 14.71
C GLU A 26 -6.57 -12.89 15.78
N THR A 27 -5.49 -13.67 15.89
CA THR A 27 -4.36 -13.41 16.80
C THR A 27 -3.69 -12.06 16.51
N LEU A 28 -3.53 -11.73 15.23
CA LEU A 28 -2.92 -10.48 14.81
C LEU A 28 -3.76 -9.27 15.23
N LEU A 29 -5.08 -9.34 15.13
CA LEU A 29 -6.00 -8.23 15.37
C LEU A 29 -6.52 -8.15 16.80
N GLU A 30 -6.48 -9.24 17.59
CA GLU A 30 -6.90 -9.29 19.00
C GLU A 30 -6.38 -8.09 19.82
N PRO A 31 -5.06 -7.78 19.87
CA PRO A 31 -4.58 -6.66 20.69
C PRO A 31 -4.99 -5.28 20.18
N LEU A 32 -5.50 -5.19 18.95
CA LEU A 32 -6.04 -3.97 18.36
C LEU A 32 -7.57 -3.87 18.53
N GLY A 33 -8.19 -4.82 19.24
CA GLY A 33 -9.63 -4.88 19.50
C GLY A 33 -10.43 -5.74 18.50
N GLY A 34 -9.74 -6.48 17.61
CA GLY A 34 -10.37 -7.28 16.56
C GLY A 34 -11.02 -6.44 15.45
N MET A 35 -11.65 -7.09 14.48
CA MET A 35 -12.26 -6.39 13.33
C MET A 35 -13.40 -5.45 13.75
N ALA A 36 -14.17 -5.81 14.79
CA ALA A 36 -15.29 -5.02 15.30
C ALA A 36 -14.88 -3.68 15.94
N ALA A 37 -13.59 -3.48 16.25
CA ALA A 37 -13.09 -2.19 16.70
C ALA A 37 -13.01 -1.15 15.56
N PHE A 38 -12.94 -1.62 14.31
CA PHE A 38 -12.77 -0.78 13.11
C PHE A 38 -14.06 -0.69 12.29
N VAL A 39 -14.76 -1.81 12.14
CA VAL A 39 -15.93 -1.93 11.27
C VAL A 39 -17.20 -2.11 12.09
N LYS A 40 -18.21 -1.31 11.76
CA LYS A 40 -19.56 -1.39 12.32
C LYS A 40 -20.55 -1.96 11.29
N PRO A 41 -21.68 -2.52 11.74
CA PRO A 41 -22.74 -2.96 10.85
C PRO A 41 -23.20 -1.84 9.90
N GLY A 42 -23.19 -2.12 8.61
CA GLY A 42 -23.58 -1.18 7.56
C GLY A 42 -22.44 -0.36 6.95
N ASP A 43 -21.27 -0.29 7.60
CA ASP A 43 -20.13 0.47 7.10
C ASP A 43 -19.72 -0.01 5.70
N ARG A 44 -19.44 0.95 4.81
CA ARG A 44 -18.92 0.69 3.48
C ARG A 44 -17.40 0.63 3.54
N VAL A 45 -16.85 -0.58 3.50
CA VAL A 45 -15.44 -0.85 3.82
C VAL A 45 -14.61 -1.03 2.56
N LEU A 46 -13.62 -0.16 2.35
CA LEU A 46 -12.65 -0.36 1.29
C LEU A 46 -11.62 -1.42 1.71
N LEU A 47 -11.51 -2.49 0.93
CA LEU A 47 -10.35 -3.37 0.92
C LEU A 47 -9.39 -2.89 -0.16
N LYS A 48 -8.24 -2.34 0.26
CA LYS A 48 -7.21 -1.78 -0.63
C LYS A 48 -6.00 -2.73 -0.75
N PRO A 49 -6.06 -3.76 -1.61
CA PRO A 49 -4.92 -4.63 -1.88
C PRO A 49 -3.78 -3.89 -2.56
N ASN A 50 -2.68 -4.61 -2.79
CA ASN A 50 -1.66 -4.20 -3.73
C ASN A 50 -1.82 -4.95 -5.06
N LEU A 51 -2.56 -4.36 -6.00
CA LEU A 51 -2.70 -4.83 -7.37
C LEU A 51 -1.69 -4.09 -8.25
N LEU A 52 -0.51 -4.68 -8.41
CA LEU A 52 0.56 -4.12 -9.23
C LEU A 52 0.34 -4.38 -10.73
N THR A 53 0.27 -5.66 -11.10
CA THR A 53 0.19 -6.13 -12.48
C THR A 53 -0.52 -7.47 -12.56
N GLY A 54 -1.22 -7.73 -13.67
CA GLY A 54 -1.81 -9.04 -13.98
C GLY A 54 -0.85 -10.01 -14.68
N SER A 55 0.35 -9.56 -15.07
CA SER A 55 1.25 -10.34 -15.93
C SER A 55 2.17 -11.33 -15.20
N ARG A 56 2.17 -11.31 -13.86
CA ARG A 56 3.10 -12.11 -13.03
C ARG A 56 2.45 -12.65 -11.75
N PRO A 57 1.35 -13.42 -11.85
CA PRO A 57 0.59 -13.87 -10.68
C PRO A 57 1.39 -14.77 -9.72
N THR A 58 2.43 -15.46 -10.19
CA THR A 58 3.25 -16.39 -9.39
C THR A 58 4.48 -15.77 -8.74
N LYS A 59 4.67 -14.45 -8.87
CA LYS A 59 5.87 -13.76 -8.38
C LYS A 59 5.67 -13.07 -7.03
N GLU A 60 4.54 -13.25 -6.37
CA GLU A 60 4.23 -12.63 -5.06
C GLU A 60 4.33 -11.10 -5.07
N CYS A 61 4.08 -10.50 -6.23
CA CYS A 61 4.15 -9.05 -6.41
C CYS A 61 2.82 -8.33 -6.09
N THR A 62 1.79 -9.08 -5.72
CA THR A 62 0.44 -8.63 -5.37
C THR A 62 -0.02 -9.28 -4.08
N THR A 63 -0.93 -8.63 -3.36
CA THR A 63 -1.55 -9.20 -2.15
C THR A 63 -2.30 -10.47 -2.51
N ARG A 64 -2.09 -11.53 -1.73
CA ARG A 64 -2.64 -12.85 -2.07
C ARG A 64 -4.17 -12.92 -1.93
N PRO A 65 -4.88 -13.62 -2.84
CA PRO A 65 -6.33 -13.77 -2.77
C PRO A 65 -6.82 -14.36 -1.45
N GLU A 66 -6.09 -15.30 -0.85
CA GLU A 66 -6.42 -15.96 0.41
C GLU A 66 -6.48 -14.97 1.58
N LEU A 67 -5.53 -14.03 1.65
CA LEU A 67 -5.53 -12.97 2.67
C LEU A 67 -6.71 -12.01 2.45
N ILE A 68 -6.95 -11.62 1.20
CA ILE A 68 -8.07 -10.73 0.86
C ILE A 68 -9.40 -11.39 1.23
N ARG A 69 -9.55 -12.69 0.95
CA ARG A 69 -10.72 -13.50 1.34
C ARG A 69 -10.92 -13.47 2.86
N ALA A 70 -9.90 -13.86 3.62
CA ALA A 70 -10.01 -13.97 5.07
C ALA A 70 -10.35 -12.62 5.73
N VAL A 71 -9.70 -11.53 5.29
CA VAL A 71 -10.03 -10.18 5.77
C VAL A 71 -11.46 -9.78 5.39
N ALA A 72 -11.90 -10.05 4.16
CA ALA A 72 -13.26 -9.75 3.73
C ALA A 72 -14.32 -10.52 4.54
N GLU A 73 -14.08 -11.80 4.82
CA GLU A 73 -14.96 -12.62 5.67
C GLU A 73 -15.05 -12.05 7.09
N MET A 74 -13.94 -11.59 7.67
CA MET A 74 -13.95 -10.92 8.98
C MET A 74 -14.76 -9.61 8.96
N VAL A 75 -14.68 -8.83 7.88
CA VAL A 75 -15.48 -7.60 7.69
C VAL A 75 -16.98 -7.94 7.59
N ILE A 76 -17.33 -8.93 6.77
CA ILE A 76 -18.72 -9.38 6.59
C ILE A 76 -19.29 -9.93 7.91
N ALA A 77 -18.49 -10.70 8.67
CA ALA A 77 -18.90 -11.29 9.94
C ALA A 77 -19.31 -10.25 10.99
N VAL A 78 -18.73 -9.05 10.96
CA VAL A 78 -19.11 -7.93 11.83
C VAL A 78 -20.18 -7.02 11.23
N GLY A 79 -20.72 -7.38 10.06
CA GLY A 79 -21.81 -6.68 9.38
C GLY A 79 -21.38 -5.55 8.44
N GLY A 80 -20.09 -5.43 8.12
CA GLY A 80 -19.59 -4.46 7.15
C GLY A 80 -19.87 -4.89 5.70
N ASN A 81 -19.85 -3.91 4.79
CA ASN A 81 -20.06 -4.09 3.36
C ASN A 81 -18.74 -3.85 2.61
N PRO A 82 -17.90 -4.88 2.40
CA PRO A 82 -16.62 -4.71 1.75
C PRO A 82 -16.76 -4.44 0.25
N PHE A 83 -15.88 -3.62 -0.29
CA PHE A 83 -15.63 -3.50 -1.72
C PHE A 83 -14.13 -3.48 -1.99
N LEU A 84 -13.71 -4.04 -3.12
CA LEU A 84 -12.31 -4.06 -3.51
C LEU A 84 -12.01 -2.87 -4.42
N GLY A 85 -10.94 -2.14 -4.12
CA GLY A 85 -10.52 -1.00 -4.94
C GLY A 85 -9.00 -0.85 -4.98
N ASP A 86 -8.46 -0.63 -6.17
CA ASP A 86 -7.07 -0.19 -6.37
C ASP A 86 -6.96 0.60 -7.68
N SER A 87 -5.86 1.28 -7.88
CA SER A 87 -5.46 1.78 -9.18
C SER A 87 -4.11 1.13 -9.51
N PRO A 88 -4.08 0.06 -10.33
CA PRO A 88 -2.83 -0.52 -10.81
C PRO A 88 -2.10 0.44 -11.77
N ALA A 89 -0.81 0.23 -11.96
CA ALA A 89 -0.02 1.05 -12.90
C ALA A 89 -0.46 0.81 -14.36
N PHE A 90 -0.89 -0.41 -14.67
CA PHE A 90 -1.36 -0.83 -15.99
C PHE A 90 -2.63 -1.66 -15.86
N GLY A 91 -3.59 -1.44 -16.76
CA GLY A 91 -4.89 -2.11 -16.74
C GLY A 91 -5.90 -1.46 -15.79
N SER A 92 -7.09 -2.04 -15.71
CA SER A 92 -8.13 -1.66 -14.74
C SER A 92 -7.99 -2.48 -13.45
N ALA A 93 -8.56 -1.99 -12.34
CA ALA A 93 -8.57 -2.73 -11.09
C ALA A 93 -9.19 -4.12 -11.28
N LYS A 94 -10.33 -4.16 -11.98
CA LYS A 94 -11.01 -5.41 -12.33
C LYS A 94 -10.13 -6.35 -13.15
N GLY A 95 -9.48 -5.86 -14.20
CA GLY A 95 -8.65 -6.68 -15.07
C GLY A 95 -7.46 -7.29 -14.33
N VAL A 96 -6.80 -6.50 -13.49
CA VAL A 96 -5.65 -6.98 -12.69
C VAL A 96 -6.10 -7.94 -11.59
N ALA A 97 -7.23 -7.68 -10.92
CA ALA A 97 -7.77 -8.58 -9.91
C ALA A 97 -8.09 -9.96 -10.50
N ILE A 98 -8.78 -10.00 -11.66
CA ILE A 98 -9.09 -11.24 -12.37
C ILE A 98 -7.81 -12.01 -12.74
N ALA A 99 -6.83 -11.31 -13.30
CA ALA A 99 -5.56 -11.93 -13.70
C ALA A 99 -4.74 -12.50 -12.51
N ASN A 100 -5.03 -12.03 -11.29
CA ASN A 100 -4.43 -12.53 -10.05
C ASN A 100 -5.36 -13.50 -9.29
N GLY A 101 -6.41 -14.02 -9.93
CA GLY A 101 -7.25 -15.08 -9.36
C GLY A 101 -8.27 -14.63 -8.32
N LEU A 102 -8.55 -13.33 -8.21
CA LEU A 102 -9.50 -12.82 -7.22
C LEU A 102 -10.97 -13.04 -7.60
N LEU A 103 -11.28 -13.24 -8.88
CA LEU A 103 -12.67 -13.26 -9.35
C LEU A 103 -13.58 -14.28 -8.63
N PRO A 104 -13.18 -15.57 -8.48
CA PRO A 104 -14.06 -16.55 -7.84
C PRO A 104 -14.44 -16.16 -6.41
N ILE A 105 -13.47 -15.65 -5.64
CA ILE A 105 -13.66 -15.23 -4.25
C ILE A 105 -14.60 -14.02 -4.16
N LEU A 106 -14.39 -13.04 -5.05
CA LEU A 106 -15.20 -11.81 -5.04
C LEU A 106 -16.65 -12.10 -5.47
N GLU A 107 -16.87 -13.04 -6.38
CA GLU A 107 -18.22 -13.47 -6.76
C GLU A 107 -18.89 -14.30 -5.65
N GLU A 108 -18.18 -15.25 -5.04
CA GLU A 108 -18.67 -16.05 -3.90
C GLU A 108 -19.13 -15.16 -2.74
N LEU A 109 -18.33 -14.15 -2.39
CA LEU A 109 -18.60 -13.24 -1.28
C LEU A 109 -19.43 -12.01 -1.67
N ASN A 110 -19.87 -11.89 -2.93
CA ASN A 110 -20.59 -10.73 -3.48
C ASN A 110 -19.88 -9.38 -3.26
N ILE A 111 -18.55 -9.35 -3.39
CA ILE A 111 -17.72 -8.17 -3.18
C ILE A 111 -17.55 -7.43 -4.51
N PRO A 112 -18.07 -6.20 -4.66
CA PRO A 112 -17.88 -5.44 -5.88
C PRO A 112 -16.43 -4.96 -6.02
N ILE A 113 -15.93 -4.99 -7.26
CA ILE A 113 -14.69 -4.30 -7.63
C ILE A 113 -15.05 -2.91 -8.11
N VAL A 114 -14.46 -1.89 -7.47
CA VAL A 114 -14.75 -0.49 -7.74
C VAL A 114 -13.54 0.18 -8.38
N GLU A 115 -13.74 0.78 -9.55
CA GLU A 115 -12.71 1.60 -10.21
C GLU A 115 -12.66 2.98 -9.57
N PHE A 116 -11.44 3.51 -9.41
CA PHE A 116 -11.21 4.79 -8.75
C PHE A 116 -11.32 6.00 -9.68
N HIS A 117 -12.04 7.03 -9.24
CA HIS A 117 -12.21 8.29 -9.94
C HIS A 117 -11.62 9.46 -9.14
N GLY A 118 -10.87 10.33 -9.80
CA GLY A 118 -10.16 11.43 -9.16
C GLY A 118 -11.05 12.59 -8.76
N LYS A 119 -10.86 13.07 -7.52
CA LYS A 119 -11.35 14.36 -7.02
C LYS A 119 -10.22 15.05 -6.25
N ARG A 120 -10.23 16.38 -6.25
CA ARG A 120 -9.25 17.17 -5.49
C ARG A 120 -9.65 17.23 -4.02
N TYR A 121 -8.69 16.95 -3.16
CA TYR A 121 -8.81 17.08 -1.73
C TYR A 121 -7.75 18.04 -1.23
N GLN A 122 -8.12 18.92 -0.31
CA GLN A 122 -7.19 19.83 0.34
C GLN A 122 -6.30 19.04 1.30
N THR A 123 -5.02 19.37 1.35
CA THR A 123 -4.11 18.85 2.37
C THR A 123 -3.65 19.97 3.29
N VAL A 124 -2.96 19.58 4.37
CA VAL A 124 -2.39 20.50 5.36
C VAL A 124 -0.90 20.76 5.10
N ASN A 125 -0.39 20.42 3.91
CA ASN A 125 1.01 20.59 3.55
C ASN A 125 1.18 21.76 2.57
N ASP A 126 2.03 22.73 2.93
CA ASP A 126 2.30 23.96 2.16
C ASP A 126 2.86 23.71 0.75
N ASN A 127 3.59 22.59 0.56
CA ASN A 127 4.12 22.18 -0.74
C ASN A 127 3.09 21.45 -1.61
N PHE A 128 2.04 20.89 -0.99
CA PHE A 128 1.01 20.08 -1.65
C PHE A 128 -0.41 20.43 -1.21
N ASN A 129 -0.78 21.72 -1.27
CA ASN A 129 -2.09 22.23 -0.81
C ASN A 129 -3.32 21.42 -1.29
N HIS A 130 -3.21 20.75 -2.45
CA HIS A 130 -4.21 19.80 -2.90
C HIS A 130 -3.59 18.52 -3.50
N LEU A 131 -4.26 17.39 -3.30
CA LEU A 131 -3.95 16.12 -3.95
C LEU A 131 -5.16 15.62 -4.75
N LEU A 132 -4.90 14.96 -5.88
CA LEU A 132 -5.93 14.23 -6.62
C LEU A 132 -6.00 12.81 -6.08
N LEU A 133 -7.06 12.50 -5.35
CA LEU A 133 -7.29 11.19 -4.73
C LEU A 133 -8.61 10.59 -5.24
N SER A 134 -8.76 9.28 -5.09
CA SER A 134 -10.00 8.58 -5.40
C SER A 134 -11.13 9.07 -4.50
N LYS A 135 -12.26 9.47 -5.09
CA LYS A 135 -13.46 9.77 -4.33
C LYS A 135 -14.00 8.55 -3.58
N GLU A 136 -13.90 7.36 -4.18
CA GLU A 136 -14.39 6.12 -3.58
C GLU A 136 -13.61 5.73 -2.33
N VAL A 137 -12.32 6.08 -2.27
CA VAL A 137 -11.50 5.92 -1.07
C VAL A 137 -11.95 6.91 0.01
N MET A 138 -12.14 8.17 -0.34
CA MET A 138 -12.51 9.22 0.62
C MET A 138 -13.98 9.17 1.08
N ASP A 139 -14.85 8.54 0.28
CA ASP A 139 -16.27 8.31 0.57
C ASP A 139 -16.51 6.93 1.26
N ALA A 140 -15.44 6.17 1.57
CA ALA A 140 -15.56 4.94 2.34
C ALA A 140 -15.67 5.26 3.83
N ASP A 141 -16.45 4.46 4.57
CA ASP A 141 -16.59 4.65 6.02
C ASP A 141 -15.37 4.10 6.77
N VAL A 142 -14.78 3.03 6.23
CA VAL A 142 -13.57 2.39 6.78
C VAL A 142 -12.63 2.01 5.63
N ILE A 143 -11.33 2.25 5.82
CA ILE A 143 -10.27 1.95 4.86
C ILE A 143 -9.31 0.92 5.45
N ILE A 144 -9.34 -0.30 4.90
CA ILE A 144 -8.40 -1.37 5.25
C ILE A 144 -7.34 -1.50 4.14
N ASN A 145 -6.12 -1.05 4.44
CA ASN A 145 -4.96 -1.12 3.55
C ASN A 145 -4.27 -2.49 3.66
N LEU A 146 -4.11 -3.19 2.53
CA LEU A 146 -3.58 -4.55 2.49
C LEU A 146 -2.29 -4.63 1.64
N PRO A 147 -1.18 -4.00 2.06
CA PRO A 147 0.07 -3.99 1.31
C PRO A 147 0.76 -5.36 1.29
N LYS A 148 1.54 -5.62 0.24
CA LYS A 148 2.50 -6.73 0.13
C LYS A 148 3.90 -6.22 0.47
N VAL A 149 4.71 -6.99 1.19
CA VAL A 149 6.14 -6.66 1.41
C VAL A 149 6.93 -6.88 0.14
N LYS A 150 7.46 -5.80 -0.44
CA LYS A 150 8.26 -5.89 -1.67
C LYS A 150 9.45 -4.96 -1.68
N SER A 151 10.53 -5.39 -2.33
CA SER A 151 11.59 -4.49 -2.77
C SER A 151 11.09 -3.64 -3.94
N HIS A 152 11.70 -2.47 -4.13
CA HIS A 152 11.32 -1.54 -5.19
C HIS A 152 12.53 -0.77 -5.71
N MET A 153 12.88 -0.94 -6.98
CA MET A 153 14.07 -0.30 -7.57
C MET A 153 14.12 1.23 -7.47
N GLN A 154 12.97 1.91 -7.43
CA GLN A 154 12.90 3.38 -7.35
C GLN A 154 12.70 3.95 -5.93
N LEU A 155 12.27 3.11 -4.98
CA LEU A 155 11.81 3.58 -3.64
C LEU A 155 12.31 2.69 -2.51
N THR A 156 13.22 1.78 -2.82
CA THR A 156 13.80 0.76 -1.94
C THR A 156 12.78 -0.31 -1.53
N LEU A 157 11.62 0.07 -0.98
CA LEU A 157 10.58 -0.83 -0.51
C LEU A 157 9.16 -0.39 -0.91
N THR A 158 8.26 -1.35 -1.01
CA THR A 158 6.80 -1.17 -0.98
C THR A 158 6.27 -1.79 0.30
N LEU A 159 5.62 -0.96 1.12
CA LEU A 159 4.96 -1.32 2.37
C LEU A 159 3.61 -0.57 2.44
N GLY A 160 3.14 -0.23 3.64
CA GLY A 160 1.84 0.40 3.88
C GLY A 160 1.70 1.76 3.23
N VAL A 161 2.63 2.68 3.47
CA VAL A 161 2.54 4.06 2.95
C VAL A 161 2.54 4.05 1.42
N LYS A 162 3.43 3.26 0.81
CA LYS A 162 3.54 3.21 -0.65
C LYS A 162 2.32 2.57 -1.32
N ASN A 163 1.65 1.62 -0.68
CA ASN A 163 0.47 0.97 -1.24
C ASN A 163 -0.73 1.93 -1.39
N LEU A 164 -0.83 2.94 -0.51
CA LEU A 164 -1.85 3.99 -0.58
C LEU A 164 -1.68 4.91 -1.79
N PHE A 165 -0.53 4.91 -2.46
CA PHE A 165 -0.39 5.58 -3.75
C PHE A 165 -1.32 4.99 -4.82
N GLY A 166 -1.77 3.74 -4.65
CA GLY A 166 -2.82 3.15 -5.49
C GLY A 166 -4.17 3.86 -5.38
N CYS A 167 -4.36 4.73 -4.39
CA CYS A 167 -5.55 5.58 -4.27
C CYS A 167 -5.45 6.88 -5.09
N VAL A 168 -4.30 7.16 -5.73
CA VAL A 168 -4.14 8.22 -6.73
C VAL A 168 -4.56 7.66 -8.10
N PRO A 169 -5.68 8.10 -8.69
CA PRO A 169 -6.20 7.46 -9.88
C PRO A 169 -5.49 7.88 -11.17
N GLY A 170 -5.43 6.93 -12.11
CA GLY A 170 -5.16 7.19 -13.52
C GLY A 170 -3.74 7.67 -13.85
N LYS A 171 -3.65 8.52 -14.89
CA LYS A 171 -2.39 8.98 -15.50
C LYS A 171 -1.53 9.85 -14.56
N MET A 172 -2.10 10.34 -13.46
CA MET A 172 -1.38 11.13 -12.47
C MET A 172 -0.26 10.35 -11.79
N LYS A 173 -0.41 9.04 -11.58
CA LYS A 173 0.69 8.22 -11.05
C LYS A 173 1.89 8.21 -11.99
N ALA A 174 1.65 8.05 -13.29
CA ALA A 174 2.71 8.07 -14.30
C ALA A 174 3.40 9.44 -14.36
N TRP A 175 2.64 10.53 -14.20
CA TRP A 175 3.20 11.87 -14.11
C TRP A 175 4.07 12.05 -12.86
N TRP A 176 3.59 11.62 -11.69
CA TRP A 176 4.37 11.68 -10.45
C TRP A 176 5.64 10.86 -10.53
N HIS A 177 5.61 9.65 -11.12
CA HIS A 177 6.84 8.88 -11.37
C HIS A 177 7.81 9.61 -12.31
N MET A 178 7.31 10.30 -13.34
CA MET A 178 8.15 11.11 -14.23
C MET A 178 8.75 12.34 -13.51
N GLU A 179 8.01 12.98 -12.60
CA GLU A 179 8.48 14.13 -11.84
C GLU A 179 9.44 13.72 -10.72
N ALA A 180 9.22 12.56 -10.10
CA ALA A 180 10.06 11.98 -9.07
C ALA A 180 11.49 11.69 -9.55
N GLY A 181 11.67 11.44 -10.85
CA GLY A 181 13.01 11.32 -11.46
C GLY A 181 13.85 12.59 -11.34
N LYS A 182 13.24 13.73 -11.02
CA LYS A 182 13.93 15.00 -10.78
C LYS A 182 14.21 15.26 -9.30
N ASP A 183 13.44 14.66 -8.40
CA ASP A 183 13.56 14.83 -6.94
C ASP A 183 12.84 13.69 -6.17
N ALA A 184 13.64 12.76 -5.63
CA ALA A 184 13.15 11.65 -4.81
C ALA A 184 12.54 12.10 -3.47
N ASN A 185 13.03 13.20 -2.89
CA ASN A 185 12.51 13.73 -1.63
C ASN A 185 11.10 14.30 -1.83
N ARG A 186 10.89 15.06 -2.90
CA ARG A 186 9.58 15.62 -3.23
C ARG A 186 8.55 14.52 -3.49
N PHE A 187 8.94 13.44 -4.16
CA PHE A 187 8.06 12.30 -4.36
C PHE A 187 7.76 11.56 -3.05
N GLY A 188 8.77 11.34 -2.21
CA GLY A 188 8.58 10.80 -0.86
C GLY A 188 7.59 11.63 -0.03
N GLU A 189 7.69 12.96 -0.08
CA GLU A 189 6.76 13.87 0.60
C GLU A 189 5.33 13.76 0.07
N MET A 190 5.13 13.74 -1.25
CA MET A 190 3.80 13.51 -1.83
C MET A 190 3.19 12.17 -1.39
N LEU A 191 3.98 11.10 -1.33
CA LEU A 191 3.53 9.79 -0.85
C LEU A 191 3.12 9.82 0.63
N VAL A 192 3.92 10.50 1.46
CA VAL A 192 3.61 10.69 2.88
C VAL A 192 2.35 11.53 3.05
N GLU A 193 2.19 12.62 2.32
CA GLU A 193 0.96 13.43 2.38
C GLU A 193 -0.26 12.66 1.87
N THR A 194 -0.10 11.83 0.83
CA THR A 194 -1.16 10.93 0.37
C THR A 194 -1.60 9.99 1.48
N ALA A 195 -0.65 9.34 2.17
CA ALA A 195 -0.96 8.45 3.28
C ALA A 195 -1.59 9.18 4.48
N LYS A 196 -1.12 10.39 4.82
CA LYS A 196 -1.73 11.22 5.86
C LYS A 196 -3.15 11.67 5.51
N THR A 197 -3.40 11.99 4.25
CA THR A 197 -4.71 12.49 3.79
C THR A 197 -5.72 11.35 3.75
N ILE A 198 -5.29 10.16 3.33
CA ILE A 198 -6.15 8.97 3.33
C ILE A 198 -6.35 8.42 4.74
N ASN A 199 -5.30 8.41 5.57
CA ASN A 199 -5.31 7.97 6.96
C ASN A 199 -6.08 6.65 7.16
N PRO A 200 -5.59 5.50 6.64
CA PRO A 200 -6.33 4.26 6.71
C PRO A 200 -6.59 3.84 8.16
N ASP A 201 -7.81 3.37 8.45
CA ASP A 201 -8.22 2.93 9.79
C ASP A 201 -7.42 1.71 10.25
N LEU A 202 -7.07 0.83 9.31
CA LEU A 202 -6.28 -0.37 9.57
C LEU A 202 -5.37 -0.67 8.38
N THR A 203 -4.11 -0.98 8.64
CA THR A 203 -3.20 -1.58 7.67
C THR A 203 -2.85 -3.00 8.12
N ILE A 204 -3.12 -4.00 7.27
CA ILE A 204 -2.71 -5.41 7.47
C ILE A 204 -1.72 -5.77 6.38
N LEU A 205 -0.45 -5.91 6.75
CA LEU A 205 0.63 -6.13 5.81
C LEU A 205 0.91 -7.62 5.60
N ASP A 206 0.85 -8.00 4.33
CA ASP A 206 1.11 -9.34 3.82
C ASP A 206 2.61 -9.55 3.61
N GLY A 207 3.25 -10.13 4.62
CA GLY A 207 4.66 -10.49 4.61
C GLY A 207 4.89 -12.00 4.73
N ILE A 208 3.87 -12.87 4.64
CA ILE A 208 4.11 -14.32 4.77
C ILE A 208 5.09 -14.77 3.70
N ILE A 209 4.81 -14.42 2.44
CA ILE A 209 5.79 -14.45 1.35
C ILE A 209 5.91 -13.04 0.76
N GLY A 210 7.10 -12.45 0.83
CA GLY A 210 7.42 -11.17 0.20
C GLY A 210 7.97 -11.32 -1.22
N HIS A 211 8.37 -10.19 -1.82
CA HIS A 211 9.00 -10.10 -3.15
C HIS A 211 10.31 -9.32 -3.06
N GLU A 212 11.45 -10.00 -3.12
CA GLU A 212 12.77 -9.38 -2.93
C GLU A 212 13.56 -9.24 -4.24
N GLY A 213 14.69 -8.52 -4.22
CA GLY A 213 15.54 -8.30 -5.39
C GLY A 213 15.01 -7.18 -6.29
N ASN A 214 14.96 -7.39 -7.61
CA ASN A 214 14.68 -6.34 -8.59
C ASN A 214 13.18 -6.01 -8.78
N GLY A 215 12.49 -5.71 -7.68
CA GLY A 215 11.08 -5.28 -7.67
C GLY A 215 10.85 -3.90 -8.32
N PRO A 216 9.60 -3.50 -8.61
CA PRO A 216 8.38 -4.01 -7.98
C PRO A 216 7.80 -5.28 -8.62
N SER A 217 8.26 -5.66 -9.82
CA SER A 217 7.76 -6.85 -10.54
C SER A 217 8.86 -7.81 -11.03
N GLY A 218 10.12 -7.40 -11.00
CA GLY A 218 11.27 -8.18 -11.49
C GLY A 218 12.01 -8.97 -10.42
N GLY A 219 11.51 -8.97 -9.18
CA GLY A 219 12.05 -9.73 -8.06
C GLY A 219 11.51 -11.16 -7.97
N GLU A 220 11.86 -11.82 -6.87
CA GLU A 220 11.53 -13.22 -6.59
C GLU A 220 10.78 -13.39 -5.26
N PRO A 221 9.89 -14.40 -5.15
CA PRO A 221 9.24 -14.74 -3.88
C PRO A 221 10.26 -15.07 -2.78
N ARG A 222 10.05 -14.50 -1.58
CA ARG A 222 10.86 -14.77 -0.38
C ARG A 222 9.94 -15.08 0.79
N ASN A 223 10.06 -16.28 1.37
CA ASN A 223 9.32 -16.60 2.59
C ASN A 223 9.87 -15.78 3.77
N LEU A 224 9.06 -14.92 4.39
CA LEU A 224 9.43 -14.15 5.60
C LEU A 224 8.65 -14.64 6.83
N GLU A 225 7.48 -15.24 6.60
CA GLU A 225 6.58 -15.74 7.63
C GLU A 225 6.09 -14.66 8.61
N VAL A 226 5.82 -13.44 8.12
CA VAL A 226 5.42 -12.31 8.96
C VAL A 226 4.07 -11.75 8.54
N LEU A 227 3.17 -11.55 9.50
CA LEU A 227 2.04 -10.63 9.36
C LEU A 227 2.21 -9.46 10.32
N ALA A 228 1.81 -8.27 9.87
CA ALA A 228 1.83 -7.07 10.68
C ALA A 228 0.50 -6.32 10.58
N ALA A 229 0.03 -5.73 11.67
CA ALA A 229 -1.15 -4.88 11.67
C ALA A 229 -0.97 -3.65 12.55
N SER A 230 -1.50 -2.52 12.10
CA SER A 230 -1.52 -1.27 12.87
C SER A 230 -2.56 -0.30 12.32
N THR A 231 -3.04 0.57 13.20
CA THR A 231 -3.82 1.78 12.85
C THR A 231 -2.92 2.95 12.45
N ASN A 232 -1.60 2.84 12.69
CA ASN A 232 -0.62 3.83 12.27
C ASN A 232 0.30 3.24 11.19
N VAL A 233 0.03 3.60 9.94
CA VAL A 233 0.77 3.10 8.77
C VAL A 233 2.27 3.45 8.81
N PHE A 234 2.65 4.58 9.40
CA PHE A 234 4.05 4.98 9.53
C PHE A 234 4.79 4.15 10.59
N ALA A 235 4.13 3.86 11.71
CA ALA A 235 4.66 2.96 12.73
C ALA A 235 4.86 1.54 12.18
N LEU A 236 3.88 1.04 11.40
CA LEU A 236 3.98 -0.26 10.76
C LEU A 236 5.16 -0.34 9.79
N ASP A 237 5.31 0.65 8.91
CA ASP A 237 6.46 0.70 7.98
C ASP A 237 7.78 0.76 8.77
N ARG A 238 7.87 1.58 9.83
CA ARG A 238 9.06 1.68 10.69
C ARG A 238 9.43 0.36 11.36
N ALA A 239 8.45 -0.40 11.84
CA ALA A 239 8.66 -1.72 12.43
C ALA A 239 9.15 -2.73 11.40
N MET A 240 8.56 -2.73 10.20
CA MET A 240 8.96 -3.65 9.13
C MET A 240 10.38 -3.39 8.61
N LEU A 241 10.86 -2.15 8.66
CA LEU A 241 12.27 -1.85 8.35
C LEU A 241 13.24 -2.53 9.33
N GLU A 242 12.89 -2.60 10.62
CA GLU A 242 13.69 -3.32 11.61
C GLU A 242 13.68 -4.84 11.35
N VAL A 243 12.52 -5.39 10.99
CA VAL A 243 12.37 -6.80 10.57
C VAL A 243 13.26 -7.11 9.37
N LEU A 244 13.23 -6.27 8.32
CA LEU A 244 14.00 -6.49 7.08
C LEU A 244 15.46 -6.03 7.15
N LYS A 245 15.91 -5.48 8.29
CA LYS A 245 17.24 -4.87 8.45
C LYS A 245 17.57 -3.80 7.41
N VAL A 246 16.58 -3.00 7.04
CA VAL A 246 16.73 -1.86 6.12
C VAL A 246 16.78 -0.56 6.91
N ALA A 247 17.81 0.26 6.68
CA ALA A 247 17.97 1.53 7.38
C ALA A 247 16.85 2.53 6.98
N PRO A 248 16.20 3.23 7.94
CA PRO A 248 15.15 4.21 7.68
C PRO A 248 15.49 5.26 6.61
N ALA A 249 16.73 5.76 6.62
CA ALA A 249 17.22 6.74 5.66
C ALA A 249 17.24 6.25 4.20
N GLN A 250 17.24 4.93 3.96
CA GLN A 250 17.24 4.35 2.61
C GLN A 250 15.85 4.29 1.99
N VAL A 251 14.78 4.42 2.78
CA VAL A 251 13.40 4.29 2.30
C VAL A 251 12.78 5.70 2.27
N PRO A 252 12.57 6.31 1.09
CA PRO A 252 12.19 7.72 1.00
C PRO A 252 10.92 8.08 1.78
N THR A 253 9.93 7.20 1.83
CA THR A 253 8.70 7.44 2.61
C THR A 253 8.96 7.50 4.11
N VAL A 254 9.84 6.64 4.64
CA VAL A 254 10.19 6.63 6.07
C VAL A 254 11.10 7.81 6.40
N ALA A 255 12.13 8.06 5.60
CA ALA A 255 13.03 9.19 5.81
C ALA A 255 12.28 10.54 5.83
N VAL A 256 11.33 10.74 4.90
CA VAL A 256 10.51 11.96 4.86
C VAL A 256 9.53 12.02 6.03
N SER A 257 8.86 10.92 6.38
CA SER A 257 7.93 10.93 7.52
C SER A 257 8.63 11.13 8.87
N GLN A 258 9.88 10.68 9.04
CA GLN A 258 10.70 11.05 10.20
C GLN A 258 11.04 12.54 10.21
N ARG A 259 11.44 13.10 9.06
CA ARG A 259 11.71 14.55 8.94
C ARG A 259 10.48 15.41 9.25
N LEU A 260 9.29 14.92 8.93
CA LEU A 260 8.02 15.58 9.24
C LEU A 260 7.51 15.30 10.67
N GLY A 261 8.22 14.49 11.45
CA GLY A 261 7.87 14.20 12.85
C GLY A 261 6.62 13.33 13.05
N ILE A 262 6.20 12.58 12.04
CA ILE A 262 4.99 11.73 12.10
C ILE A 262 5.32 10.23 12.18
N CYS A 263 6.54 9.85 11.79
CA CYS A 263 7.03 8.49 11.94
C CYS A 263 7.64 8.35 13.33
N PRO A 264 7.08 7.50 14.21
CA PRO A 264 7.57 7.35 15.57
C PRO A 264 8.93 6.67 15.59
N GLU A 265 9.71 6.93 16.65
CA GLU A 265 10.89 6.12 16.92
C GLU A 265 10.52 4.72 17.38
N LEU A 266 11.39 3.74 17.18
CA LEU A 266 11.08 2.33 17.47
C LEU A 266 10.72 2.10 18.95
N SER A 267 11.37 2.85 19.86
CA SER A 267 11.11 2.81 21.31
C SER A 267 9.77 3.45 21.72
N GLU A 268 9.15 4.19 20.82
CA GLU A 268 7.84 4.83 20.99
C GLU A 268 6.70 3.96 20.46
N ILE A 269 7.01 2.84 19.81
CA ILE A 269 6.03 1.88 19.29
C ILE A 269 5.80 0.80 20.34
N ASN A 270 4.53 0.50 20.62
CA ASN A 270 4.14 -0.64 21.43
C ASN A 270 3.99 -1.90 20.54
N PHE A 271 4.58 -3.02 20.96
CA PHE A 271 4.52 -4.30 20.27
C PHE A 271 3.76 -5.31 21.15
N PRO A 272 2.43 -5.42 21.02
CA PRO A 272 1.61 -6.24 21.92
C PRO A 272 1.76 -7.75 21.70
N ASN A 273 2.20 -8.15 20.51
CA ASN A 273 2.54 -9.55 20.18
C ASN A 273 4.08 -9.70 20.13
N LEU A 274 4.67 -9.99 18.97
CA LEU A 274 6.12 -10.10 18.83
C LEU A 274 6.75 -8.73 18.60
N SER A 275 7.96 -8.54 19.12
CA SER A 275 8.81 -7.41 18.78
C SER A 275 9.58 -7.67 17.47
N PRO A 276 9.96 -6.62 16.71
CA PRO A 276 10.64 -6.77 15.42
C PRO A 276 11.95 -7.57 15.47
N ASP A 277 12.65 -7.52 16.62
CA ASP A 277 13.93 -8.21 16.79
C ASP A 277 13.82 -9.75 16.76
N LEU A 278 12.64 -10.30 17.10
CA LEU A 278 12.36 -11.74 17.03
C LEU A 278 11.96 -12.20 15.61
N LEU A 279 11.76 -11.25 14.70
CA LEU A 279 11.26 -11.49 13.33
C LEU A 279 12.31 -11.20 12.26
N GLN A 280 13.53 -10.84 12.63
CA GLN A 280 14.54 -10.34 11.71
C GLN A 280 14.83 -11.27 10.53
N ILE A 281 14.93 -10.68 9.35
CA ILE A 281 15.30 -11.29 8.07
C ILE A 281 16.55 -10.54 7.57
N PRO A 282 17.74 -10.85 8.13
CA PRO A 282 18.95 -10.06 7.87
C PRO A 282 19.52 -10.24 6.46
N ASP A 283 19.08 -11.28 5.74
CA ASP A 283 19.50 -11.62 4.38
C ASP A 283 18.51 -11.12 3.32
N TRP A 284 17.57 -10.24 3.68
CA TRP A 284 16.63 -9.63 2.73
C TRP A 284 17.37 -8.90 1.61
N GLN A 285 17.00 -9.20 0.37
CA GLN A 285 17.68 -8.63 -0.80
C GLN A 285 16.96 -7.38 -1.31
N LEU A 286 17.64 -6.24 -1.18
CA LEU A 286 17.30 -5.03 -1.91
C LEU A 286 17.74 -5.14 -3.38
N PRO A 287 17.19 -4.31 -4.29
CA PRO A 287 17.58 -4.32 -5.68
C PRO A 287 19.09 -4.02 -5.84
N GLU A 288 19.78 -4.76 -6.70
CA GLU A 288 21.23 -4.60 -6.95
C GLU A 288 21.58 -3.22 -7.50
N THR A 289 20.65 -2.62 -8.25
CA THR A 289 20.72 -1.25 -8.73
C THR A 289 19.41 -0.53 -8.45
N LEU A 290 19.48 0.58 -7.72
CA LEU A 290 18.36 1.51 -7.65
C LEU A 290 18.24 2.19 -9.02
N MET A 291 17.14 1.96 -9.71
CA MET A 291 16.85 2.71 -10.93
C MET A 291 16.50 4.15 -10.52
N PRO A 292 17.07 5.16 -11.19
CA PRO A 292 16.59 6.52 -11.01
C PRO A 292 15.09 6.55 -11.34
N ILE A 293 14.36 7.40 -10.64
CA ILE A 293 12.89 7.35 -10.66
C ILE A 293 12.34 7.79 -12.03
N ASP A 294 13.17 8.36 -12.90
CA ASP A 294 12.83 8.67 -14.28
C ASP A 294 12.71 7.39 -15.12
N PHE A 295 11.54 7.19 -15.72
CA PHE A 295 11.45 6.30 -16.87
C PHE A 295 12.26 6.91 -18.01
N ALA A 296 13.51 6.49 -18.20
CA ALA A 296 14.26 6.74 -19.42
C ALA A 296 13.61 5.95 -20.58
N MET A 297 12.45 6.41 -21.06
CA MET A 297 11.79 5.86 -22.23
C MET A 297 12.64 6.13 -23.47
N PRO A 298 12.84 5.14 -24.37
CA PRO A 298 13.52 5.36 -25.65
C PRO A 298 12.95 6.60 -26.36
N ARG A 299 13.82 7.45 -26.91
CA ARG A 299 13.46 8.75 -27.54
C ARG A 299 12.30 8.65 -28.54
N VAL A 300 12.12 7.49 -29.17
CA VAL A 300 11.05 7.18 -30.13
C VAL A 300 9.66 7.20 -29.47
N ILE A 301 9.52 6.67 -28.25
CA ILE A 301 8.23 6.63 -27.55
C ILE A 301 7.87 8.00 -26.98
N LYS A 302 8.88 8.81 -26.61
CA LYS A 302 8.71 10.20 -26.18
C LYS A 302 8.03 11.05 -27.26
N SER A 303 8.33 10.82 -28.53
CA SER A 303 7.70 11.52 -29.67
C SER A 303 6.23 11.15 -29.83
N THR A 304 5.93 9.85 -29.83
CA THR A 304 4.57 9.33 -30.01
C THR A 304 3.66 9.67 -28.82
N PHE A 305 4.18 9.59 -27.59
CA PHE A 305 3.44 10.00 -26.39
C PHE A 305 3.25 11.50 -26.32
N ARG A 306 4.21 12.33 -26.71
CA ARG A 306 4.03 13.79 -26.75
C ARG A 306 2.95 14.19 -27.76
N HIS A 307 2.88 13.48 -28.89
CA HIS A 307 1.81 13.67 -29.88
C HIS A 307 0.44 13.20 -29.38
N LEU A 308 0.37 12.05 -28.70
CA LEU A 308 -0.87 11.55 -28.06
C LEU A 308 -1.31 12.42 -26.86
N TYR A 309 -0.35 12.95 -26.10
CA TYR A 309 -0.54 13.85 -24.96
C TYR A 309 -1.11 15.21 -25.41
N ILE A 310 -0.53 15.82 -26.45
CA ILE A 310 -1.01 17.10 -27.00
C ILE A 310 -2.38 16.94 -27.68
N ARG A 311 -2.65 15.79 -28.31
CA ARG A 311 -3.85 15.60 -29.13
C ARG A 311 -5.09 15.14 -28.34
N PHE A 312 -4.92 14.54 -27.16
CA PHE A 312 -6.04 13.96 -26.38
C PHE A 312 -6.22 14.54 -24.97
N ILE A 313 -5.39 15.50 -24.54
CA ILE A 313 -5.62 16.26 -23.30
C ILE A 313 -6.36 17.55 -23.64
N LYS A 314 -7.69 17.49 -23.54
CA LYS A 314 -8.57 18.66 -23.37
C LYS A 314 -8.87 18.93 -21.90
N GLU A 315 -8.00 18.51 -20.98
CA GLU A 315 -8.03 19.01 -19.60
C GLU A 315 -6.95 20.08 -19.44
N PRO A 316 -7.33 21.36 -19.26
CA PRO A 316 -6.35 22.43 -19.21
C PRO A 316 -5.51 22.31 -17.94
N MET A 317 -4.18 22.47 -18.11
CA MET A 317 -3.19 22.61 -17.03
C MET A 317 -3.52 23.73 -16.01
N SER A 318 -4.56 24.53 -16.24
CA SER A 318 -5.07 25.53 -15.30
C SER A 318 -5.54 24.92 -13.97
N ALA A 319 -5.78 23.61 -13.89
CA ALA A 319 -6.12 22.97 -12.63
C ALA A 319 -4.93 22.90 -11.65
N TYR A 320 -3.67 23.03 -12.09
CA TYR A 320 -2.48 22.85 -11.25
C TYR A 320 -1.65 24.12 -11.05
N ILE A 321 -2.06 25.24 -11.66
CA ILE A 321 -1.43 26.55 -11.49
C ILE A 321 -2.49 27.52 -11.00
N ARG A 322 -2.94 27.33 -9.76
CA ARG A 322 -3.39 28.33 -8.79
C ARG A 322 -3.94 27.64 -7.56
#